data_AF-A0A9E5KN58-F1
#
_entry.id   AF-A0A9E5KN58-F1
#
_cell.length_a   1.000
_cell.length_b   1.000
_cell.length_c   1.000
_cell.angle_alpha   90.00
_cell.angle_beta   90.00
_cell.angle_gamma   90.00
#
_symmetry.space_group_name_H-M   'P 1'
#
loop_
_entity.id
_entity.type
_entity.pdbx_description
1 polymer ?
#
loop_
_entity_poly.entity_id
_entity_poly.type
_entity_poly.pdbx_seq_one_letter_code
_entity_poly.pdbx_strand_id
1 'polypeptide(L)'
;MGKRLEWVKFNFTDWMIGVRRMTWSARGIYMEALCLQFHGERIPVGYPEWCELFPGITQQDYEQVAARFTMRSDTRGEYLINARLETEMGAVELRKDKAKAAAAQRWHPPVDASALRVQCLSNAIEKRGEEKRGEDIKHTLDQQVDLISASTDRDIVDLSAVAKRASSKPKMRLPEGALDRIWELFPKKVGKKSALALLDKAIRDYAKEWELDTLDDAAEWMRERVEVMAKRYDGTDEKFIPHPATWLRQGRYLDWIRFTRHKPHTKGTTHENQED
;
A
#
# COMPACT_ATOMS: atom_id res chain seq x y z
N MET A 1 -30.36 -19.74 -11.41
CA MET A 1 -28.91 -19.74 -11.17
C MET A 1 -28.58 -18.58 -10.24
N GLY A 2 -28.13 -18.85 -9.01
CA GLY A 2 -27.71 -17.78 -8.09
C GLY A 2 -26.48 -17.05 -8.66
N LYS A 3 -26.43 -15.72 -8.52
CA LYS A 3 -25.21 -14.96 -8.83
C LYS A 3 -24.08 -15.49 -7.94
N ARG A 4 -22.92 -15.76 -8.53
CA ARG A 4 -21.72 -16.14 -7.77
C ARG A 4 -21.36 -14.98 -6.84
N LEU A 5 -21.19 -15.27 -5.54
CA LEU A 5 -20.78 -14.26 -4.57
C LEU A 5 -19.42 -13.69 -4.99
N GLU A 6 -19.36 -12.38 -5.19
CA GLU A 6 -18.12 -11.69 -5.48
C GLU A 6 -17.27 -11.59 -4.21
N TRP A 7 -15.95 -11.78 -4.36
CA TRP A 7 -15.03 -11.68 -3.22
C TRP A 7 -14.91 -10.23 -2.77
N VAL A 8 -15.06 -10.00 -1.46
CA VAL A 8 -14.90 -8.68 -0.84
C VAL A 8 -13.69 -8.67 0.06
N LYS A 9 -12.94 -7.57 -0.02
CA LYS A 9 -11.86 -7.33 0.92
C LYS A 9 -12.47 -6.97 2.28
N PHE A 10 -12.35 -7.89 3.23
CA PHE A 10 -12.68 -7.62 4.63
C PHE A 10 -11.55 -6.82 5.30
N ASN A 11 -11.87 -5.65 5.85
CA ASN A 11 -10.92 -4.81 6.56
C ASN A 11 -11.07 -5.02 8.07
N PHE A 12 -10.18 -5.82 8.65
CA PHE A 12 -10.21 -6.15 10.08
C PHE A 12 -10.16 -4.92 11.01
N THR A 13 -9.56 -3.82 10.57
CA THR A 13 -9.52 -2.57 11.35
C THR A 13 -10.90 -1.93 11.53
N ASP A 14 -11.81 -2.06 10.58
CA ASP A 14 -13.20 -1.60 10.76
C ASP A 14 -13.88 -2.39 11.88
N TRP A 15 -13.62 -3.69 11.92
CA TRP A 15 -14.19 -4.60 12.91
C TRP A 15 -13.59 -4.42 14.32
N MET A 16 -12.28 -4.17 14.41
CA MET A 16 -11.62 -4.10 15.71
C MET A 16 -11.58 -2.71 16.32
N ILE A 17 -11.43 -1.69 15.49
CA ILE A 17 -11.22 -0.30 15.95
C ILE A 17 -12.47 0.52 15.66
N GLY A 18 -12.97 0.45 14.42
CA GLY A 18 -14.11 1.24 13.95
C GLY A 18 -15.37 1.01 14.79
N VAL A 19 -15.65 -0.25 15.12
CA VAL A 19 -16.84 -0.65 15.89
C VAL A 19 -16.53 -1.03 17.35
N ARG A 20 -15.34 -0.72 17.87
CA ARG A 20 -14.92 -1.10 19.25
C ARG A 20 -15.88 -0.58 20.32
N ARG A 21 -16.46 0.61 20.11
CA ARG A 21 -17.39 1.24 21.06
C ARG A 21 -18.83 0.78 20.89
N MET A 22 -19.10 -0.09 19.92
CA MET A 22 -20.42 -0.64 19.70
C MET A 22 -20.72 -1.83 20.61
N THR A 23 -21.99 -2.00 20.95
CA THR A 23 -22.53 -3.23 21.53
C THR A 23 -22.31 -4.41 20.58
N TRP A 24 -22.31 -5.64 21.10
CA TRP A 24 -22.13 -6.83 20.27
C TRP A 24 -23.27 -7.02 19.27
N SER A 25 -24.51 -6.66 19.63
CA SER A 25 -25.67 -6.67 18.73
C SER A 25 -25.48 -5.67 17.58
N ALA A 26 -25.17 -4.40 17.88
CA ALA A 26 -24.92 -3.38 16.86
C ALA A 26 -23.78 -3.76 15.91
N ARG A 27 -22.74 -4.44 16.40
CA ARG A 27 -21.67 -4.96 15.54
C ARG A 27 -22.17 -6.00 14.54
N GLY A 28 -22.97 -6.96 15.00
CA GLY A 28 -23.56 -7.97 14.12
C GLY A 28 -24.44 -7.33 13.04
N ILE A 29 -25.29 -6.39 13.45
CA ILE A 29 -26.18 -5.63 12.56
C ILE A 29 -25.39 -4.81 11.56
N TYR A 30 -24.32 -4.13 11.99
CA TYR A 30 -23.42 -3.39 11.11
C TYR A 30 -22.84 -4.29 10.01
N MET A 31 -22.41 -5.51 10.36
CA MET A 31 -21.88 -6.47 9.38
C MET A 31 -22.94 -6.94 8.39
N GLU A 32 -24.14 -7.22 8.87
CA GLU A 32 -25.25 -7.64 8.02
C GLU A 32 -25.67 -6.52 7.07
N ALA A 33 -25.80 -5.29 7.58
CA ALA A 33 -26.02 -4.09 6.79
C ALA A 33 -24.98 -3.90 5.67
N LEU A 34 -23.69 -4.07 5.97
CA LEU A 34 -22.63 -4.03 4.95
C LEU A 34 -22.80 -5.13 3.88
N CYS A 35 -23.19 -6.34 4.28
CA CYS A 35 -23.46 -7.44 3.34
C CYS A 35 -24.65 -7.10 2.42
N LEU A 36 -25.74 -6.56 2.97
CA LEU A 36 -26.90 -6.13 2.19
C LEU A 36 -26.51 -5.05 1.16
N GLN A 37 -25.80 -4.01 1.60
CA GLN A 37 -25.33 -2.96 0.69
C GLN A 37 -24.38 -3.51 -0.37
N PHE A 38 -23.47 -4.42 -0.01
CA PHE A 38 -22.57 -5.04 -0.98
C PHE A 38 -23.32 -5.83 -2.06
N HIS A 39 -24.45 -6.45 -1.70
CA HIS A 39 -25.34 -7.13 -2.64
C HIS A 39 -26.26 -6.19 -3.45
N GLY A 40 -26.09 -4.88 -3.27
CA GLY A 40 -26.86 -3.85 -3.99
C GLY A 40 -28.22 -3.56 -3.37
N GLU A 41 -28.47 -4.05 -2.15
CA GLU A 41 -29.67 -3.68 -1.41
C GLU A 41 -29.53 -2.28 -0.82
N ARG A 42 -30.66 -1.58 -0.74
CA ARG A 42 -30.72 -0.24 -0.17
C ARG A 42 -31.09 -0.32 1.28
N ILE A 43 -30.26 0.28 2.12
CA ILE A 43 -30.53 0.35 3.54
C ILE A 43 -31.46 1.55 3.78
N PRO A 44 -32.67 1.35 4.32
CA PRO A 44 -33.61 2.43 4.57
C PRO A 44 -33.07 3.40 5.63
N VAL A 45 -33.56 4.64 5.58
CA VAL A 45 -33.33 5.65 6.61
C VAL A 45 -34.49 5.56 7.59
N GLY A 46 -34.22 5.23 8.85
CA GLY A 46 -35.26 5.18 9.88
C GLY A 46 -35.20 3.94 10.75
N TYR A 47 -35.51 4.10 12.03
CA TYR A 47 -35.54 2.99 12.99
C TYR A 47 -36.66 1.97 12.71
N PRO A 48 -37.91 2.37 12.35
CA PRO A 48 -38.99 1.40 12.08
C PRO A 48 -38.64 0.40 10.98
N GLU A 49 -38.07 0.87 9.88
CA GLU A 49 -37.67 0.06 8.73
C GLU A 49 -36.49 -0.85 9.08
N TRP A 50 -35.59 -0.39 9.96
CA TRP A 50 -34.52 -1.23 10.50
C TRP A 50 -35.04 -2.34 11.42
N CYS A 51 -36.15 -2.13 12.14
CA CYS A 51 -36.80 -3.21 12.90
C CYS A 51 -37.36 -4.31 12.01
N GLU A 52 -37.80 -3.97 10.79
CA GLU A 52 -38.24 -4.95 9.79
C GLU A 52 -37.06 -5.75 9.22
N LEU A 53 -35.94 -5.07 8.95
CA LEU A 53 -34.72 -5.71 8.43
C LEU A 53 -33.98 -6.54 9.48
N PHE A 54 -33.94 -6.05 10.72
CA PHE A 54 -33.16 -6.64 11.82
C PHE A 54 -34.07 -6.86 13.04
N PRO A 55 -34.84 -7.98 13.06
CA PRO A 55 -35.76 -8.25 14.15
C PRO A 55 -35.05 -8.27 15.52
N GLY A 56 -35.56 -7.48 16.46
CA GLY A 56 -35.01 -7.36 17.82
C GLY A 56 -33.90 -6.31 17.99
N ILE A 57 -33.62 -5.51 16.96
CA ILE A 57 -32.75 -4.34 17.09
C ILE A 57 -33.32 -3.36 18.14
N THR A 58 -32.42 -2.77 18.93
CA THR A 58 -32.77 -1.68 19.84
C THR A 58 -32.50 -0.33 19.19
N GLN A 59 -33.19 0.73 19.64
CA GLN A 59 -32.94 2.08 19.13
C GLN A 59 -31.48 2.51 19.31
N GLN A 60 -30.86 2.13 20.43
CA GLN A 60 -29.46 2.38 20.71
C GLN A 60 -28.54 1.69 19.70
N ASP A 61 -28.84 0.45 19.30
CA ASP A 61 -28.07 -0.27 18.30
C ASP A 61 -28.18 0.41 16.93
N TYR A 62 -29.40 0.78 16.53
CA TYR A 62 -29.66 1.54 15.31
C TYR A 62 -28.85 2.83 15.25
N GLU A 63 -28.89 3.66 16.29
CA GLU A 63 -28.16 4.94 16.32
C GLU A 63 -26.64 4.74 16.18
N GLN A 64 -26.10 3.73 16.86
CA GLN A 64 -24.68 3.37 16.76
C GLN A 64 -24.29 2.93 15.34
N VAL A 65 -25.13 2.12 14.69
CA VAL A 65 -24.87 1.63 13.33
C VAL A 65 -25.07 2.75 12.31
N ALA A 66 -26.20 3.44 12.34
CA ALA A 66 -26.57 4.50 11.41
C ALA A 66 -25.54 5.64 11.38
N ALA A 67 -24.90 5.96 12.51
CA ALA A 67 -23.81 6.93 12.58
C ALA A 67 -22.57 6.58 11.72
N ARG A 68 -22.46 5.34 11.22
CA ARG A 68 -21.40 4.89 10.30
C ARG A 68 -21.78 4.95 8.84
N PHE A 69 -23.02 5.32 8.54
CA PHE A 69 -23.52 5.49 7.20
C PHE A 69 -23.76 6.98 6.93
N THR A 70 -23.65 7.36 5.67
CA THR A 70 -24.06 8.68 5.20
C THR A 70 -25.39 8.54 4.46
N MET A 71 -26.28 9.47 4.71
CA MET A 71 -27.55 9.53 4.01
C MET A 71 -27.33 9.99 2.57
N ARG A 72 -28.01 9.32 1.63
CA ARG A 72 -28.15 9.74 0.25
C ARG A 72 -29.60 9.68 -0.17
N SER A 73 -29.94 10.45 -1.19
CA SER A 73 -31.26 10.46 -1.79
C SER A 73 -31.15 10.31 -3.29
N ASP A 74 -32.15 9.67 -3.88
CA ASP A 74 -32.36 9.65 -5.33
C ASP A 74 -33.85 9.56 -5.67
N THR A 75 -34.18 9.24 -6.91
CA THR A 75 -35.56 9.16 -7.41
C THR A 75 -36.44 8.12 -6.70
N ARG A 76 -35.84 7.17 -5.97
CA ARG A 76 -36.54 6.10 -5.25
C ARG A 76 -36.62 6.36 -3.74
N GLY A 77 -36.10 7.49 -3.26
CA GLY A 77 -36.13 7.87 -1.85
C GLY A 77 -34.75 7.98 -1.21
N GLU A 78 -34.75 8.12 0.11
CA GLU A 78 -33.54 8.24 0.93
C GLU A 78 -33.05 6.86 1.37
N TYR A 79 -31.73 6.69 1.44
CA TYR A 79 -31.07 5.46 1.87
C TYR A 79 -29.71 5.75 2.50
N LEU A 80 -29.24 4.80 3.30
CA LEU A 80 -27.96 4.85 3.99
C LEU A 80 -26.88 4.15 3.16
N ILE A 81 -25.70 4.78 3.06
CA ILE A 81 -24.52 4.19 2.41
C ILE A 81 -23.30 4.22 3.32
N ASN A 82 -22.51 3.15 3.31
CA ASN A 82 -21.18 3.18 3.89
C ASN A 82 -20.18 3.72 2.86
N ALA A 83 -19.70 4.95 3.07
CA ALA A 83 -18.83 5.63 2.10
C ALA A 83 -17.52 4.85 1.78
N ARG A 84 -17.01 4.10 2.75
CA ARG A 84 -15.81 3.27 2.56
C ARG A 84 -16.14 2.06 1.69
N LEU A 85 -17.24 1.36 1.96
CA LEU A 85 -17.67 0.21 1.17
C LEU A 85 -17.86 0.60 -0.30
N GLU A 86 -18.49 1.75 -0.58
CA GLU A 86 -18.65 2.30 -1.93
C GLU A 86 -17.29 2.49 -2.64
N THR A 87 -16.31 3.05 -1.93
CA THR A 87 -14.96 3.24 -2.48
C THR A 87 -14.30 1.91 -2.86
N GLU A 88 -14.45 0.89 -2.01
CA GLU A 88 -13.91 -0.45 -2.27
C GLU A 88 -14.64 -1.15 -3.42
N MET A 89 -15.98 -1.06 -3.48
CA MET A 89 -16.78 -1.59 -4.58
C MET A 89 -16.39 -0.96 -5.93
N GLY A 90 -16.23 0.37 -5.97
CA GLY A 90 -15.74 1.08 -7.15
C GLY A 90 -14.33 0.64 -7.57
N ALA A 91 -13.43 0.40 -6.60
CA ALA A 91 -12.08 -0.10 -6.88
C ALA A 91 -12.08 -1.54 -7.41
N VAL A 92 -13.02 -2.39 -6.98
CA VAL A 92 -13.19 -3.76 -7.49
C VAL A 92 -13.72 -3.73 -8.92
N GLU A 93 -14.73 -2.92 -9.23
CA GLU A 93 -15.27 -2.82 -10.59
C GLU A 93 -14.21 -2.28 -11.56
N LEU A 94 -13.44 -1.28 -11.16
CA LEU A 94 -12.32 -0.77 -11.96
C LEU A 94 -11.27 -1.86 -12.26
N ARG A 95 -10.97 -2.73 -11.29
CA ARG A 95 -10.03 -3.85 -11.50
C ARG A 95 -10.61 -4.89 -12.45
N LYS A 96 -11.90 -5.19 -12.32
CA LYS A 96 -12.63 -6.12 -13.19
C LYS A 96 -12.67 -5.61 -14.62
N ASP A 97 -12.93 -4.33 -14.84
CA ASP A 97 -12.92 -3.71 -16.17
C ASP A 97 -11.54 -3.69 -16.80
N LYS A 98 -10.50 -3.35 -16.02
CA LYS A 98 -9.11 -3.47 -16.49
C LYS A 98 -8.74 -4.90 -16.86
N ALA A 99 -9.17 -5.89 -16.07
CA ALA A 99 -8.94 -7.29 -16.35
C ALA A 99 -9.67 -7.75 -17.62
N LYS A 100 -10.93 -7.33 -17.81
CA LYS A 100 -11.70 -7.59 -19.04
C LYS A 100 -11.05 -6.95 -20.26
N ALA A 101 -10.62 -5.69 -20.17
CA ALA A 101 -9.94 -4.99 -21.26
C ALA A 101 -8.62 -5.67 -21.63
N ALA A 102 -7.81 -6.05 -20.63
CA ALA A 102 -6.57 -6.78 -20.86
C ALA A 102 -6.81 -8.17 -21.47
N ALA A 103 -7.88 -8.86 -21.06
CA ALA A 103 -8.28 -10.13 -21.66
C ALA A 103 -8.75 -9.94 -23.12
N ALA A 104 -9.58 -8.94 -23.39
CA ALA A 104 -10.05 -8.63 -24.74
C ALA A 104 -8.88 -8.31 -25.68
N GLN A 105 -7.88 -7.55 -25.22
CA GLN A 105 -6.66 -7.28 -25.99
C GLN A 105 -5.84 -8.53 -26.30
N ARG A 106 -5.86 -9.54 -25.42
CA ARG A 106 -5.16 -10.82 -25.63
C ARG A 106 -5.88 -11.73 -26.62
N TRP A 107 -7.21 -11.79 -26.56
CA TRP A 107 -8.01 -12.71 -27.37
C TRP A 107 -8.46 -12.13 -28.71
N HIS A 108 -8.56 -10.80 -28.80
CA HIS A 108 -8.89 -10.07 -30.02
C HIS A 108 -7.82 -9.01 -30.27
N PRO A 109 -6.58 -9.42 -30.62
CA PRO A 109 -5.57 -8.44 -31.00
C PRO A 109 -6.08 -7.66 -32.22
N PRO A 110 -5.98 -6.33 -32.24
CA PRO A 110 -6.40 -5.50 -33.37
C PRO A 110 -5.52 -5.69 -34.62
N VAL A 111 -4.47 -6.51 -34.52
CA VAL A 111 -3.59 -6.88 -35.62
C VAL A 111 -3.64 -8.39 -35.75
N ASP A 112 -3.96 -8.84 -36.95
CA ASP A 112 -4.06 -10.25 -37.33
C ASP A 112 -2.75 -10.98 -36.93
N ALA A 113 -2.85 -11.99 -36.07
CA ALA A 113 -1.68 -12.71 -35.54
C ALA A 113 -0.87 -13.44 -36.63
N SER A 114 -1.43 -13.53 -37.84
CA SER A 114 -0.77 -13.98 -39.08
C SER A 114 0.30 -13.00 -39.60
N ALA A 115 0.33 -11.75 -39.13
CA ALA A 115 1.27 -10.72 -39.59
C ALA A 115 2.60 -10.68 -38.81
N LEU A 116 2.76 -11.42 -37.70
CA LEU A 116 4.03 -11.53 -36.99
C LEU A 116 4.92 -12.58 -37.67
N ARG A 117 5.46 -12.17 -38.82
CA ARG A 117 6.48 -12.90 -39.58
C ARG A 117 7.75 -13.05 -38.73
N VAL A 118 8.08 -14.31 -38.47
CA VAL A 118 9.39 -14.88 -38.06
C VAL A 118 10.57 -13.89 -38.12
N GLN A 119 10.89 -13.24 -37.00
CA GLN A 119 12.21 -12.67 -36.74
C GLN A 119 12.76 -13.26 -35.43
N CYS A 120 12.91 -14.59 -35.40
CA CYS A 120 13.48 -15.32 -34.26
C CYS A 120 14.95 -15.72 -34.46
N LEU A 121 15.64 -15.18 -35.45
CA LEU A 121 17.04 -15.50 -35.72
C LEU A 121 17.82 -14.20 -36.02
N SER A 122 18.45 -13.58 -35.01
CA SER A 122 19.72 -12.79 -35.17
C SER A 122 20.26 -12.15 -33.89
N ASN A 123 19.49 -11.91 -32.83
CA ASN A 123 19.96 -11.00 -31.74
C ASN A 123 20.85 -11.63 -30.65
N ALA A 124 21.49 -12.78 -30.89
CA ALA A 124 22.34 -13.42 -29.90
C ALA A 124 23.84 -13.04 -29.98
N ILE A 125 24.30 -12.26 -30.97
CA ILE A 125 25.74 -12.06 -31.23
C ILE A 125 26.24 -10.60 -31.10
N GLU A 126 25.40 -9.57 -31.12
CA GLU A 126 25.86 -8.16 -31.23
C GLU A 126 25.95 -7.34 -29.93
N LYS A 127 26.05 -7.96 -28.74
CA LYS A 127 26.32 -7.20 -27.50
C LYS A 127 27.67 -7.53 -26.85
N ARG A 128 28.73 -7.46 -27.66
CA ARG A 128 30.11 -7.50 -27.16
C ARG A 128 30.97 -6.47 -27.90
N GLY A 129 30.71 -5.18 -27.67
CA GLY A 129 31.56 -4.15 -28.27
C GLY A 129 31.09 -2.71 -28.15
N GLU A 130 30.46 -2.27 -27.06
CA GLU A 130 30.24 -0.82 -26.84
C GLU A 130 30.43 -0.49 -25.35
N GLU A 131 31.69 -0.50 -24.93
CA GLU A 131 32.18 0.13 -23.71
C GLU A 131 33.00 1.36 -24.17
N LYS A 132 32.69 2.54 -23.61
CA LYS A 132 33.29 3.89 -23.83
C LYS A 132 32.52 4.85 -24.76
N ARG A 133 31.42 5.42 -24.25
CA ARG A 133 31.11 6.87 -24.40
C ARG A 133 29.96 7.23 -23.46
N GLY A 134 30.31 7.78 -22.31
CA GLY A 134 29.36 8.08 -21.24
C GLY A 134 29.89 9.16 -20.31
N GLU A 135 30.42 10.23 -20.88
CA GLU A 135 30.63 11.53 -20.23
C GLU A 135 30.06 12.57 -21.22
N ASP A 136 29.43 13.64 -20.72
CA ASP A 136 28.78 14.74 -21.46
C ASP A 136 27.24 14.74 -21.63
N ILE A 137 26.47 14.36 -20.59
CA ILE A 137 25.08 14.87 -20.43
C ILE A 137 24.85 15.23 -18.95
N LYS A 138 25.57 16.25 -18.46
CA LYS A 138 25.35 16.82 -17.13
C LYS A 138 25.39 18.35 -17.07
N HIS A 139 25.34 19.04 -18.21
CA HIS A 139 25.47 20.50 -18.23
C HIS A 139 24.52 21.17 -19.24
N THR A 140 23.22 20.91 -19.15
CA THR A 140 22.22 21.65 -19.96
C THR A 140 20.80 21.58 -19.39
N LEU A 141 20.61 21.80 -18.09
CA LEU A 141 19.24 21.96 -17.56
C LEU A 141 19.15 22.83 -16.29
N ASP A 142 20.00 23.86 -16.18
CA ASP A 142 20.00 24.83 -15.07
C ASP A 142 19.92 26.31 -15.52
N GLN A 143 19.58 26.58 -16.79
CA GLN A 143 19.39 27.95 -17.27
C GLN A 143 18.18 28.05 -18.19
N GLN A 144 16.99 28.19 -17.60
CA GLN A 144 15.85 28.89 -18.20
C GLN A 144 14.79 29.13 -17.12
N VAL A 145 15.16 29.96 -16.16
CA VAL A 145 14.24 30.76 -15.34
C VAL A 145 14.63 32.21 -15.64
N ASP A 146 13.61 33.07 -15.76
CA ASP A 146 13.67 34.51 -16.08
C ASP A 146 13.66 34.87 -17.57
N LEU A 147 12.46 34.84 -18.16
CA LEU A 147 11.92 35.89 -19.04
C LEU A 147 10.61 35.38 -19.65
N ILE A 148 9.47 35.83 -19.09
CA ILE A 148 8.24 36.27 -19.76
C ILE A 148 7.20 36.50 -18.64
N SER A 149 7.17 37.75 -18.16
CA SER A 149 5.99 38.36 -17.54
C SER A 149 5.58 39.50 -18.46
N ALA A 150 4.42 39.38 -19.11
CA ALA A 150 3.43 40.45 -19.23
C ALA A 150 2.27 40.08 -20.17
N SER A 151 1.04 40.15 -19.61
CA SER A 151 -0.26 40.39 -20.28
C SER A 151 -0.81 39.22 -21.14
N THR A 152 -2.05 38.73 -20.98
CA THR A 152 -3.28 39.26 -20.39
C THR A 152 -4.26 38.10 -20.11
N ASP A 153 -4.95 38.18 -18.97
CA ASP A 153 -6.40 38.04 -18.80
C ASP A 153 -7.15 36.86 -19.46
N ARG A 154 -7.54 35.87 -18.65
CA ARG A 154 -8.95 35.45 -18.49
C ARG A 154 -9.12 34.28 -17.51
N ASP A 155 -10.12 34.45 -16.66
CA ASP A 155 -10.63 33.56 -15.64
C ASP A 155 -10.92 32.12 -16.11
N ILE A 156 -10.49 31.14 -15.32
CA ILE A 156 -11.22 29.91 -14.92
C ILE A 156 -10.41 29.30 -13.75
N VAL A 157 -10.94 29.42 -12.54
CA VAL A 157 -10.36 28.81 -11.33
C VAL A 157 -10.67 27.31 -11.31
N ASP A 158 -9.67 26.50 -11.65
CA ASP A 158 -9.65 25.05 -11.39
C ASP A 158 -9.24 24.78 -9.92
N LEU A 159 -10.23 24.80 -9.03
CA LEU A 159 -10.08 24.45 -7.61
C LEU A 159 -9.72 22.96 -7.37
N SER A 160 -9.63 22.11 -8.39
CA SER A 160 -9.32 20.68 -8.22
C SER A 160 -7.81 20.38 -8.19
N ALA A 161 -6.97 21.32 -8.65
CA ALA A 161 -5.52 21.15 -8.70
C ALA A 161 -4.81 21.42 -7.37
N VAL A 162 -5.43 22.19 -6.46
CA VAL A 162 -4.83 22.56 -5.16
C VAL A 162 -4.95 21.43 -4.14
N ALA A 163 -5.99 20.59 -4.21
CA ALA A 163 -6.21 19.50 -3.25
C ALA A 163 -5.26 18.30 -3.42
N LYS A 164 -4.55 18.17 -4.55
CA LYS A 164 -3.65 17.03 -4.82
C LYS A 164 -2.21 17.21 -4.32
N ARG A 165 -1.84 18.39 -3.81
CA ARG A 165 -0.46 18.69 -3.39
C ARG A 165 -0.22 18.71 -1.87
N ALA A 166 -1.25 18.53 -1.05
CA ALA A 166 -1.17 18.78 0.40
C ALA A 166 -1.12 17.54 1.31
N SER A 167 -0.76 16.34 0.81
CA SER A 167 -0.68 15.13 1.66
C SER A 167 0.58 14.27 1.49
N SER A 168 1.63 14.73 0.81
CA SER A 168 2.91 14.03 0.87
C SER A 168 3.58 14.31 2.21
N LYS A 169 3.37 13.44 3.20
CA LYS A 169 4.24 13.39 4.39
C LYS A 169 5.71 13.43 3.92
N PRO A 170 6.59 14.20 4.57
CA PRO A 170 7.99 14.29 4.18
C PRO A 170 8.58 12.88 4.08
N LYS A 171 9.17 12.53 2.92
CA LYS A 171 9.85 11.25 2.75
C LYS A 171 10.97 11.18 3.77
N MET A 172 10.81 10.34 4.79
CA MET A 172 11.84 10.09 5.78
C MET A 172 13.14 9.70 5.06
N ARG A 173 14.23 10.38 5.40
CA ARG A 173 15.55 10.14 4.80
C ARG A 173 16.24 9.00 5.54
N LEU A 174 16.86 8.11 4.77
CA LEU A 174 17.70 7.06 5.32
C LEU A 174 19.06 7.69 5.67
N PRO A 175 19.76 7.24 6.73
CA PRO A 175 21.09 7.75 7.05
C PRO A 175 22.08 7.47 5.92
N GLU A 176 22.98 8.42 5.67
CA GLU A 176 23.95 8.29 4.59
C GLU A 176 24.84 7.06 4.79
N GLY A 177 24.98 6.27 3.72
CA GLY A 177 25.75 5.03 3.72
C GLY A 177 25.14 3.88 4.54
N ALA A 178 23.95 4.02 5.15
CA ALA A 178 23.35 2.93 5.95
C ALA A 178 23.15 1.65 5.13
N LEU A 179 22.67 1.78 3.89
CA LEU A 179 22.47 0.64 3.00
C LEU A 179 23.79 -0.07 2.65
N ASP A 180 24.86 0.70 2.41
CA ASP A 180 26.18 0.13 2.11
C ASP A 180 26.79 -0.55 3.34
N ARG A 181 26.66 0.06 4.54
CA ARG A 181 27.11 -0.58 5.80
C ARG A 181 26.42 -1.92 6.05
N ILE A 182 25.10 -1.97 5.86
CA ILE A 182 24.34 -3.22 6.01
C ILE A 182 24.67 -4.21 4.88
N TRP A 183 24.90 -3.71 3.66
CA TRP A 183 25.34 -4.54 2.54
C TRP A 183 26.66 -5.27 2.83
N GLU A 184 27.59 -4.61 3.50
CA GLU A 184 28.89 -5.21 3.86
C GLU A 184 28.76 -6.40 4.82
N LEU A 185 27.62 -6.56 5.51
CA LEU A 185 27.39 -7.69 6.40
C LEU A 185 26.89 -8.96 5.71
N PHE A 186 26.36 -8.86 4.47
CA PHE A 186 25.91 -10.06 3.77
C PHE A 186 27.09 -10.99 3.45
N PRO A 187 27.01 -12.30 3.76
CA PRO A 187 28.10 -13.25 3.49
C PRO A 187 28.37 -13.43 2.00
N LYS A 188 27.38 -13.18 1.13
CA LYS A 188 27.50 -13.31 -0.34
C LYS A 188 27.26 -11.97 -1.04
N LYS A 189 28.20 -11.53 -1.87
CA LYS A 189 28.16 -10.22 -2.56
C LYS A 189 27.65 -10.33 -4.00
N VAL A 190 26.38 -10.70 -4.16
CA VAL A 190 25.75 -10.92 -5.47
C VAL A 190 24.50 -10.05 -5.67
N GLY A 191 24.40 -9.40 -6.83
CA GLY A 191 23.24 -8.59 -7.20
C GLY A 191 23.05 -7.30 -6.36
N LYS A 192 24.16 -6.61 -6.01
CA LYS A 192 24.18 -5.42 -5.13
C LYS A 192 23.03 -4.44 -5.39
N LYS A 193 22.86 -3.97 -6.64
CA LYS A 193 21.82 -3.00 -7.00
C LYS A 193 20.40 -3.48 -6.63
N SER A 194 20.08 -4.75 -6.91
CA SER A 194 18.77 -5.31 -6.57
C SER A 194 18.62 -5.52 -5.07
N ALA A 195 19.68 -5.91 -4.37
CA ALA A 195 19.65 -6.11 -2.93
C ALA A 195 19.47 -4.79 -2.18
N LEU A 196 20.18 -3.72 -2.56
CA LEU A 196 20.05 -2.39 -1.95
C LEU A 196 18.64 -1.82 -2.11
N ALA A 197 18.02 -1.98 -3.28
CA ALA A 197 16.64 -1.53 -3.49
C ALA A 197 15.62 -2.29 -2.62
N LEU A 198 15.82 -3.61 -2.46
CA LEU A 198 14.98 -4.42 -1.57
C LEU A 198 15.24 -4.11 -0.09
N LEU A 199 16.47 -3.77 0.27
CA LEU A 199 16.87 -3.40 1.61
C LEU A 199 16.25 -2.05 2.03
N ASP A 200 16.35 -1.01 1.19
CA ASP A 200 15.67 0.28 1.41
C ASP A 200 14.16 0.10 1.57
N LYS A 201 13.55 -0.71 0.69
CA LYS A 201 12.12 -1.04 0.80
C LYS A 201 11.79 -1.73 2.13
N ALA A 202 12.55 -2.74 2.52
CA ALA A 202 12.29 -3.50 3.74
C ALA A 202 12.43 -2.63 5.00
N ILE A 203 13.43 -1.74 5.06
CA ILE A 203 13.61 -0.78 6.17
C ILE A 203 12.43 0.18 6.26
N ARG A 204 11.97 0.72 5.13
CA ARG A 204 10.82 1.63 5.08
C ARG A 204 9.50 0.95 5.44
N ASP A 205 9.29 -0.27 4.94
CA ASP A 205 8.10 -1.07 5.26
C ASP A 205 8.04 -1.36 6.77
N TYR A 206 9.17 -1.73 7.38
CA TYR A 206 9.28 -1.93 8.83
C TYR A 206 9.00 -0.65 9.62
N ALA A 207 9.64 0.47 9.24
CA ALA A 207 9.40 1.76 9.90
C ALA A 207 7.94 2.20 9.81
N LYS A 208 7.28 1.94 8.68
CA LYS A 208 5.86 2.25 8.48
C LYS A 208 4.95 1.34 9.31
N GLU A 209 5.26 0.05 9.38
CA GLU A 209 4.47 -0.92 10.14
C GLU A 209 4.52 -0.65 11.65
N TRP A 210 5.65 -0.17 12.14
CA TRP A 210 5.87 0.16 13.56
C TRP A 210 5.76 1.65 13.88
N GLU A 211 5.29 2.47 12.94
CA GLU A 211 5.10 3.92 13.08
C GLU A 211 6.33 4.64 13.66
N LEU A 212 7.53 4.26 13.23
CA LEU A 212 8.77 4.87 13.71
C LEU A 212 8.94 6.28 13.13
N ASP A 213 9.36 7.21 14.01
CA ASP A 213 9.61 8.61 13.65
C ASP A 213 10.85 8.79 12.77
N THR A 214 11.81 7.88 12.87
CA THR A 214 13.06 7.90 12.11
C THR A 214 13.35 6.55 11.46
N LEU A 215 14.19 6.57 10.41
CA LEU A 215 14.66 5.33 9.76
C LEU A 215 15.92 4.77 10.42
N ASP A 216 16.51 5.46 11.39
CA ASP A 216 17.70 5.00 12.12
C ASP A 216 17.40 3.67 12.84
N ASP A 217 16.36 3.65 13.68
CA ASP A 217 15.96 2.46 14.44
C ASP A 217 15.60 1.29 13.52
N ALA A 218 14.96 1.58 12.38
CA ALA A 218 14.62 0.57 11.38
C ALA A 218 15.85 0.02 10.65
N ALA A 219 16.84 0.87 10.37
CA ALA A 219 18.10 0.47 9.75
C ALA A 219 18.97 -0.35 10.72
N GLU A 220 19.04 0.05 11.99
CA GLU A 220 19.70 -0.71 13.06
C GLU A 220 19.08 -2.09 13.24
N TRP A 221 17.74 -2.16 13.31
CA TRP A 221 17.03 -3.43 13.37
C TRP A 221 17.34 -4.33 12.17
N MET A 222 17.36 -3.76 10.96
CA MET A 222 17.69 -4.51 9.76
C MET A 222 19.15 -5.00 9.78
N ARG A 223 20.08 -4.19 10.29
CA ARG A 223 21.49 -4.57 10.48
C ARG A 223 21.59 -5.83 11.33
N GLU A 224 20.93 -5.86 12.49
CA GLU A 224 20.91 -7.02 13.40
C GLU A 224 20.41 -8.29 12.69
N ARG A 225 19.37 -8.17 11.85
CA ARG A 225 18.84 -9.32 11.09
C ARG A 225 19.85 -9.86 10.08
N VAL A 226 20.59 -8.98 9.41
CA VAL A 226 21.64 -9.39 8.48
C VAL A 226 22.82 -10.01 9.24
N GLU A 227 23.20 -9.49 10.40
CA GLU A 227 24.26 -10.10 11.24
C GLU A 227 23.89 -11.51 11.71
N VAL A 228 22.65 -11.70 12.17
CA VAL A 228 22.17 -13.04 12.57
C VAL A 228 22.18 -13.99 11.38
N MET A 229 21.76 -13.52 10.20
CA MET A 229 21.83 -14.30 8.97
C MET A 229 23.29 -14.66 8.63
N ALA A 230 24.21 -13.70 8.67
CA ALA A 230 25.62 -13.93 8.41
C ALA A 230 26.21 -14.98 9.37
N LYS A 231 25.97 -14.84 10.68
CA LYS A 231 26.39 -15.81 11.71
C LYS A 231 25.83 -17.21 11.48
N ARG A 232 24.57 -17.32 11.05
CA ARG A 232 23.92 -18.62 10.79
C ARG A 232 24.59 -19.40 9.65
N TYR A 233 25.15 -18.70 8.67
CA TYR A 233 25.81 -19.29 7.51
C TYR A 233 27.33 -19.23 7.59
N ASP A 234 27.89 -18.80 8.74
CA ASP A 234 29.33 -18.78 8.95
C ASP A 234 29.89 -20.21 8.88
N GLY A 235 30.98 -20.39 8.13
CA GLY A 235 31.58 -21.70 7.85
C GLY A 235 30.75 -22.66 6.98
N THR A 236 29.60 -22.24 6.44
CA THR A 236 28.82 -23.06 5.48
C THR A 236 29.32 -22.90 4.04
N ASP A 237 29.15 -23.93 3.22
CA ASP A 237 29.49 -23.89 1.78
C ASP A 237 28.64 -22.82 1.05
N GLU A 238 29.28 -22.01 0.20
CA GLU A 238 28.71 -20.86 -0.51
C GLU A 238 27.42 -21.20 -1.30
N LYS A 239 27.26 -22.46 -1.72
CA LYS A 239 26.05 -22.93 -2.41
C LYS A 239 24.80 -22.97 -1.54
N PHE A 240 24.96 -23.09 -0.22
CA PHE A 240 23.84 -23.09 0.75
C PHE A 240 23.54 -21.68 1.29
N ILE A 241 24.40 -20.70 1.04
CA ILE A 241 24.20 -19.31 1.44
C ILE A 241 23.19 -18.66 0.48
N PRO A 242 22.02 -18.21 0.97
CA PRO A 242 21.01 -17.62 0.11
C PRO A 242 21.50 -16.29 -0.48
N HIS A 243 21.12 -16.01 -1.73
CA HIS A 243 21.38 -14.73 -2.37
C HIS A 243 20.67 -13.59 -1.58
N PRO A 244 21.33 -12.44 -1.31
CA PRO A 244 20.75 -11.35 -0.51
C PRO A 244 19.40 -10.86 -1.05
N ALA A 245 19.29 -10.66 -2.36
CA ALA A 245 18.05 -10.22 -2.99
C ALA A 245 16.91 -11.25 -2.81
N THR A 246 17.22 -12.55 -2.88
CA THR A 246 16.25 -13.62 -2.64
C THR A 246 15.81 -13.66 -1.18
N TRP A 247 16.77 -13.57 -0.26
CA TRP A 247 16.51 -13.57 1.18
C TRP A 247 15.62 -12.38 1.61
N LEU A 248 15.91 -11.18 1.09
CA LEU A 248 15.10 -9.97 1.30
C LEU A 248 13.70 -10.09 0.68
N ARG A 249 13.60 -10.56 -0.57
CA ARG A 249 12.29 -10.72 -1.26
C ARG A 249 11.38 -11.71 -0.55
N GLN A 250 11.94 -12.76 0.01
CA GLN A 250 11.20 -13.79 0.75
C GLN A 250 10.80 -13.35 2.17
N GLY A 251 11.20 -12.17 2.62
CA GLY A 251 10.86 -11.68 3.96
C GLY A 251 11.56 -12.45 5.08
N ARG A 252 12.65 -13.17 4.80
CA ARG A 252 13.30 -14.07 5.78
C ARG A 252 14.00 -13.33 6.93
N TYR A 253 14.13 -12.01 6.83
CA TYR A 253 14.52 -11.15 7.95
C TYR A 253 13.46 -11.10 9.06
N LEU A 254 12.21 -11.50 8.76
CA LEU A 254 11.12 -11.66 9.72
C LEU A 254 11.06 -13.06 10.33
N ASP A 255 11.88 -14.00 9.84
CA ASP A 255 11.93 -15.34 10.41
C ASP A 255 12.28 -15.22 11.91
N TRP A 256 11.58 -16.01 12.71
CA TRP A 256 11.63 -16.03 14.16
C TRP A 256 13.01 -16.51 14.62
N ILE A 257 13.93 -15.55 14.73
CA ILE A 257 15.24 -15.75 15.34
C ILE A 257 14.99 -15.93 16.84
N ARG A 258 15.32 -17.11 17.37
CA ARG A 258 15.44 -17.30 18.81
C ARG A 258 16.65 -16.48 19.28
N PHE A 259 16.51 -15.20 19.63
CA PHE A 259 17.23 -14.49 20.70
C PHE A 259 16.79 -13.00 20.84
N THR A 260 16.60 -12.63 22.12
CA THR A 260 16.40 -11.33 22.83
C THR A 260 15.38 -10.28 22.33
N ARG A 261 14.45 -9.96 23.23
CA ARG A 261 13.48 -8.85 23.15
C ARG A 261 14.18 -7.50 23.00
N HIS A 262 14.23 -6.94 21.79
CA HIS A 262 14.29 -5.49 21.62
C HIS A 262 12.88 -4.97 21.36
N LYS A 263 12.24 -4.44 22.42
CA LYS A 263 11.15 -3.47 22.23
C LYS A 263 11.81 -2.15 21.82
N PRO A 264 11.39 -1.49 20.73
CA PRO A 264 11.85 -0.15 20.40
C PRO A 264 11.51 0.80 21.56
N HIS A 265 12.45 1.66 21.90
CA HIS A 265 12.34 2.59 23.02
C HIS A 265 11.44 3.76 22.62
N THR A 266 10.13 3.62 22.82
CA THR A 266 9.20 4.75 22.73
C THR A 266 9.56 5.72 23.84
N LYS A 267 10.11 6.89 23.50
CA LYS A 267 10.38 7.96 24.48
C LYS A 267 9.06 8.36 25.14
N GLY A 268 8.91 7.95 26.39
CA GLY A 268 7.78 8.33 27.24
C GLY A 268 7.83 9.82 27.53
N THR A 269 6.73 10.49 27.22
CA THR A 269 6.39 11.84 27.64
C THR A 269 6.44 11.95 29.17
N THR A 270 7.37 12.74 29.69
CA THR A 270 7.41 13.15 31.10
C THR A 270 6.28 14.16 31.34
N HIS A 271 5.23 13.74 32.03
CA HIS A 271 4.37 14.65 32.79
C HIS A 271 4.15 14.02 34.15
N GLU A 272 4.96 14.41 35.12
CA GLU A 272 4.67 14.19 36.52
C GLU A 272 4.66 15.58 37.18
N ASN A 273 3.43 16.07 37.37
CA ASN A 273 3.13 17.13 38.31
C ASN A 273 3.40 16.57 39.72
N GLN A 274 4.19 17.28 40.52
CA GLN A 274 4.12 17.17 41.97
C GLN A 274 3.61 18.50 42.50
N GLU A 275 2.40 18.44 43.03
CA GLU A 275 1.84 19.35 44.00
C GLU A 275 2.63 19.21 45.31
N ASP A 276 3.00 20.36 45.88
CA ASP A 276 3.03 20.63 47.33
C ASP A 276 2.67 22.12 47.51
#